data_AF-A0A812YMX6-F1
#
_entry.id   AF-A0A812YMX6-F1
#
_cell.length_a   1.000
_cell.length_b   1.000
_cell.length_c   1.000
_cell.angle_alpha   90.00
_cell.angle_beta   90.00
_cell.angle_gamma   90.00
#
_symmetry.space_group_name_H-M   'P 1'
#
loop_
_entity.id
_entity.type
_entity.pdbx_description
1 polymer ?
#
loop_
_entity_poly.entity_id
_entity_poly.type
_entity_poly.pdbx_seq_one_letter_code
_entity_poly.pdbx_strand_id
1 'polypeptide(L)'
;MARELQAELSPMAEWAQSGSKASVDALMNSWCTRLESLGSLSLGQAMQMKQTIQDLSFESTLSERLLEKVEAKVLATATAATPPPDTTYTPHKRKEESKPQTLLKPENFITVTEWSMLEKSPAPARLEILLKRYLQLGLRNLTEQTVKKGLAFLLALAAGKLSQMPTYEEIYEEVQVFKRSWESVKTDAEPTEVGLLTYPDDPSSLPKALFDRAYKAEDPPMGKDVRAAIWLAHIPMRSTSKLLQKNKKQRLPRPDGQAAVSEQHANEFQSRMEQCFGRLERMLDQGCGQNAIQDGGRRELQLAAGASILQRRTACLSLTGPAENFNQMEYLQ
;
A
#
# COMPACT_ATOMS: atom_id res chain seq x y z
N MET A 1 -2.94 13.24 -23.24
CA MET A 1 -2.38 11.88 -23.36
C MET A 1 -2.60 11.21 -24.72
N ALA A 2 -3.79 10.74 -25.13
CA ALA A 2 -3.93 10.04 -26.44
C ALA A 2 -3.54 10.91 -27.66
N ARG A 3 -3.91 12.20 -27.67
CA ARG A 3 -3.47 13.16 -28.70
C ARG A 3 -1.97 13.45 -28.68
N GLU A 4 -1.35 13.46 -27.50
CA GLU A 4 0.12 13.62 -27.37
C GLU A 4 0.82 12.39 -27.97
N LEU A 5 0.31 11.19 -27.66
CA LEU A 5 0.84 9.94 -28.19
C LEU A 5 0.72 9.86 -29.72
N GLN A 6 -0.35 10.42 -30.29
CA GLN A 6 -0.51 10.54 -31.74
C GLN A 6 0.47 11.56 -32.35
N ALA A 7 0.68 12.71 -31.70
CA ALA A 7 1.61 13.74 -32.17
C ALA A 7 3.08 13.26 -32.22
N GLU A 8 3.41 12.23 -31.45
CA GLU A 8 4.75 11.61 -31.43
C GLU A 8 4.99 10.65 -32.62
N LEU A 9 3.96 10.25 -33.36
CA LEU A 9 4.11 9.32 -34.48
C LEU A 9 4.89 9.94 -35.65
N SER A 10 4.69 11.23 -35.93
CA SER A 10 5.38 11.95 -37.00
C SER A 10 6.91 12.05 -36.79
N PRO A 11 7.42 12.55 -35.64
CA PRO A 11 8.86 12.57 -35.39
C PRO A 11 9.45 11.14 -35.28
N MET A 12 8.66 10.16 -34.84
CA MET A 12 9.09 8.75 -34.82
C MET A 12 9.34 8.21 -36.22
N ALA A 13 8.52 8.57 -37.22
CA ALA A 13 8.72 8.16 -38.61
C ALA A 13 9.96 8.77 -39.24
N GLU A 14 10.22 10.06 -38.98
CA GLU A 14 11.45 10.72 -39.43
C GLU A 14 12.69 10.05 -38.82
N TRP A 15 12.64 9.74 -37.52
CA TRP A 15 13.72 9.04 -36.82
C TRP A 15 13.91 7.59 -37.29
N ALA A 16 12.84 6.91 -37.68
CA ALA A 16 12.91 5.54 -38.20
C ALA A 16 13.69 5.46 -39.52
N GLN A 17 13.73 6.55 -40.31
CA GLN A 17 14.46 6.59 -41.58
C GLN A 17 15.95 6.86 -41.42
N SER A 18 16.36 7.58 -40.37
CA SER A 18 17.77 7.98 -40.15
C SER A 18 18.45 7.30 -38.96
N GLY A 19 17.69 6.64 -38.09
CA GLY A 19 18.14 6.09 -36.82
C GLY A 19 18.74 4.70 -36.92
N SER A 20 19.53 4.33 -35.90
CA SER A 20 19.95 2.93 -35.74
C SER A 20 18.75 2.06 -35.36
N LYS A 21 18.73 0.80 -35.83
CA LYS A 21 17.66 -0.17 -35.51
C LYS A 21 17.35 -0.26 -34.01
N ALA A 22 18.38 -0.26 -33.17
CA ALA A 22 18.23 -0.30 -31.71
C ALA A 22 17.52 0.93 -31.13
N SER A 23 17.76 2.12 -31.72
CA SER A 23 17.09 3.36 -31.30
C SER A 23 15.61 3.34 -31.67
N VAL A 24 15.28 2.82 -32.86
CA VAL A 24 13.90 2.67 -33.33
C VAL A 24 13.13 1.68 -32.46
N ASP A 25 13.74 0.53 -32.14
CA ASP A 25 13.15 -0.47 -31.24
C ASP A 25 12.89 0.09 -29.83
N ALA A 26 13.84 0.85 -29.26
CA ALA A 26 13.68 1.47 -27.95
C ALA A 26 12.53 2.49 -27.92
N LEU A 27 12.42 3.30 -28.97
CA LEU A 27 11.39 4.32 -29.08
C LEU A 27 10.00 3.68 -29.30
N MET A 28 9.91 2.63 -30.11
CA MET A 28 8.70 1.85 -30.28
C MET A 28 8.28 1.16 -28.97
N ASN A 29 9.21 0.58 -28.21
CA ASN A 29 8.89 -0.01 -26.90
C ASN A 29 8.36 1.04 -25.91
N SER A 30 8.95 2.24 -25.91
CA SER A 30 8.46 3.38 -25.12
C SER A 30 7.04 3.77 -25.52
N TRP A 31 6.77 3.87 -26.82
CA TRP A 31 5.45 4.20 -27.34
C TRP A 31 4.40 3.13 -26.99
N CYS A 32 4.72 1.84 -27.18
CA CYS A 32 3.87 0.72 -26.79
C CYS A 32 3.55 0.73 -25.29
N THR A 33 4.55 0.96 -24.44
CA THR A 33 4.37 1.06 -22.98
C THR A 33 3.41 2.20 -22.61
N ARG A 34 3.48 3.32 -23.32
CA ARG A 34 2.59 4.47 -23.12
C ARG A 34 1.19 4.23 -23.66
N LEU A 35 1.05 3.52 -24.78
CA LEU A 35 -0.26 3.08 -25.28
C LEU A 35 -0.95 2.13 -24.27
N GLU A 36 -0.18 1.22 -23.69
CA GLU A 36 -0.66 0.28 -22.68
C GLU A 36 -1.09 0.99 -21.39
N SER A 37 -0.39 2.07 -20.99
CA SER A 37 -0.74 2.86 -19.80
C SER A 37 -1.96 3.78 -19.98
N LEU A 38 -2.46 3.99 -21.21
CA LEU A 38 -3.71 4.73 -21.44
C LEU A 38 -4.89 4.01 -20.77
N GLY A 39 -5.70 4.72 -19.99
CA GLY A 39 -6.85 4.11 -19.29
C GLY A 39 -7.96 3.58 -20.21
N SER A 40 -8.18 4.22 -21.36
CA SER A 40 -9.10 3.79 -22.41
C SER A 40 -8.75 4.47 -23.73
N LEU A 41 -8.94 3.78 -24.86
CA LEU A 41 -8.78 4.36 -26.18
C LEU A 41 -10.14 4.35 -26.91
N SER A 42 -10.67 5.52 -27.25
CA SER A 42 -11.92 5.59 -28.01
C SER A 42 -11.72 5.10 -29.44
N LEU A 43 -12.79 4.57 -30.06
CA LEU A 43 -12.74 4.09 -31.44
C LEU A 43 -12.27 5.18 -32.42
N GLY A 44 -12.73 6.42 -32.26
CA GLY A 44 -12.32 7.54 -33.10
C GLY A 44 -10.83 7.87 -32.99
N GLN A 45 -10.27 7.83 -31.77
CA GLN A 45 -8.83 8.03 -31.55
C GLN A 45 -8.01 6.90 -32.17
N ALA A 46 -8.46 5.65 -32.02
CA ALA A 46 -7.78 4.52 -32.61
C ALA A 46 -7.78 4.58 -34.14
N MET A 47 -8.90 4.95 -34.77
CA MET A 47 -8.95 5.16 -36.22
C MET A 47 -8.00 6.24 -36.69
N GLN A 48 -7.92 7.37 -35.97
CA GLN A 48 -6.98 8.44 -36.28
C GLN A 48 -5.53 7.96 -36.18
N MET A 49 -5.19 7.21 -35.13
CA MET A 49 -3.84 6.65 -34.96
C MET A 49 -3.50 5.62 -36.04
N LYS A 50 -4.44 4.75 -36.42
CA LYS A 50 -4.24 3.79 -37.53
C LYS A 50 -4.00 4.50 -38.85
N GLN A 51 -4.80 5.53 -39.16
CA GLN A 51 -4.61 6.33 -40.36
C GLN A 51 -3.24 7.00 -40.36
N THR A 52 -2.85 7.62 -39.24
CA THR A 52 -1.51 8.22 -39.10
C THR A 52 -0.40 7.17 -39.29
N ILE A 53 -0.52 5.96 -38.73
CA ILE A 53 0.48 4.90 -38.92
C ILE A 53 0.57 4.45 -40.39
N GLN A 54 -0.55 4.42 -41.12
CA GLN A 54 -0.60 4.05 -42.53
C GLN A 54 -0.06 5.16 -43.46
N ASP A 55 -0.32 6.42 -43.13
CA ASP A 55 0.18 7.58 -43.87
C ASP A 55 1.68 7.76 -43.70
N LEU A 56 2.23 7.25 -42.60
CA LEU A 56 3.66 7.26 -42.32
C LEU A 56 4.33 6.03 -42.97
N SER A 57 5.31 6.29 -43.84
CA SER A 57 6.08 5.25 -44.55
C SER A 57 7.07 4.53 -43.63
N PHE A 58 6.58 3.81 -42.63
CA PHE A 58 7.39 2.93 -41.79
C PHE A 58 7.86 1.68 -42.55
N GLU A 59 8.90 1.04 -42.04
CA GLU A 59 9.21 -0.35 -42.40
C GLU A 59 7.99 -1.24 -42.09
N SER A 60 7.63 -2.17 -42.99
CA SER A 60 6.39 -2.96 -42.91
C SER A 60 6.23 -3.66 -41.56
N THR A 61 7.31 -4.22 -41.03
CA THR A 61 7.36 -4.93 -39.75
C THR A 61 7.00 -4.04 -38.55
N LEU A 62 7.33 -2.75 -38.62
CA LEU A 62 7.07 -1.79 -37.54
C LEU A 62 5.64 -1.26 -37.60
N SER A 63 5.13 -1.00 -38.81
CA SER A 63 3.73 -0.62 -39.01
C SER A 63 2.77 -1.70 -38.49
N GLU A 64 3.03 -2.97 -38.81
CA GLU A 64 2.24 -4.11 -38.34
C GLU A 64 2.19 -4.20 -36.80
N ARG A 65 3.33 -4.06 -36.12
CA ARG A 65 3.40 -4.12 -34.65
C ARG A 65 2.66 -2.97 -33.98
N LEU A 66 2.72 -1.76 -34.54
CA LEU A 66 1.99 -0.60 -34.00
C LEU A 66 0.48 -0.78 -34.18
N LEU A 67 0.04 -1.23 -35.35
CA LEU A 67 -1.36 -1.51 -35.64
C LEU A 67 -1.91 -2.61 -34.72
N GLU A 68 -1.18 -3.70 -34.53
CA GLU A 68 -1.54 -4.79 -33.62
C GLU A 68 -1.76 -4.27 -32.19
N LYS A 69 -0.87 -3.40 -31.70
CA LYS A 69 -0.99 -2.83 -30.35
C LYS A 69 -2.16 -1.87 -30.21
N VAL A 70 -2.45 -1.05 -31.23
CA VAL A 70 -3.63 -0.18 -31.25
C VAL A 70 -4.91 -1.02 -31.25
N GLU A 71 -4.97 -2.08 -32.05
CA GLU A 71 -6.10 -3.01 -32.11
C GLU A 71 -6.34 -3.75 -30.80
N ALA A 72 -5.28 -4.30 -30.21
CA ALA A 72 -5.33 -4.96 -28.91
C ALA A 72 -5.88 -4.01 -27.84
N LYS A 73 -5.50 -2.72 -27.88
CA LYS A 73 -5.99 -1.71 -26.92
C LYS A 73 -7.46 -1.36 -27.12
N VAL A 74 -7.92 -1.25 -28.37
CA VAL A 74 -9.34 -1.05 -28.69
C VAL A 74 -10.17 -2.24 -28.24
N LEU A 75 -9.72 -3.46 -28.55
CA LEU A 75 -10.40 -4.68 -28.17
C LEU A 75 -10.51 -4.79 -26.65
N ALA A 76 -9.42 -4.55 -25.91
CA ALA A 76 -9.42 -4.52 -24.44
C ALA A 76 -10.37 -3.44 -23.87
N THR A 77 -10.55 -2.32 -24.58
CA THR A 77 -11.48 -1.26 -24.16
C THR A 77 -12.94 -1.66 -24.44
N ALA A 78 -13.21 -2.34 -25.56
CA ALA A 78 -14.55 -2.79 -25.95
C ALA A 78 -15.05 -3.98 -25.11
N THR A 79 -14.17 -4.92 -24.78
CA THR A 79 -14.49 -6.04 -23.87
C THR A 79 -14.74 -5.56 -22.45
N ALA A 80 -14.10 -4.47 -22.02
CA ALA A 80 -14.39 -3.82 -20.73
C ALA A 80 -15.73 -3.06 -20.70
N ALA A 81 -16.35 -2.78 -21.84
CA ALA A 81 -17.58 -1.97 -21.96
C ALA A 81 -18.86 -2.81 -22.16
N THR A 82 -18.75 -4.11 -22.40
CA THR A 82 -19.91 -5.00 -22.60
C THR A 82 -20.11 -5.88 -21.37
N PRO A 83 -21.18 -5.72 -20.57
CA PRO A 83 -21.45 -6.64 -19.47
C PRO A 83 -21.97 -7.97 -20.04
N PRO A 84 -21.38 -9.13 -19.70
CA PRO A 84 -21.98 -10.42 -20.01
C PRO A 84 -23.08 -10.75 -18.99
N PRO A 85 -24.16 -11.43 -19.42
CA PRO A 85 -25.14 -12.02 -18.51
C PRO A 85 -24.56 -13.31 -17.94
N ASP A 86 -24.49 -13.37 -16.61
CA ASP A 86 -24.25 -14.56 -15.79
C ASP A 86 -22.91 -15.31 -15.94
N THR A 87 -22.48 -15.84 -14.79
CA THR A 87 -21.44 -16.86 -14.55
C THR A 87 -19.94 -16.48 -14.53
N THR A 88 -19.39 -16.69 -13.32
CA THR A 88 -17.98 -16.93 -12.94
C THR A 88 -16.97 -15.79 -13.08
N TYR A 89 -16.89 -15.06 -11.97
CA TYR A 89 -15.88 -14.11 -11.54
C TYR A 89 -14.43 -14.58 -11.77
N THR A 90 -13.71 -13.92 -12.69
CA THR A 90 -12.25 -13.78 -12.62
C THR A 90 -11.90 -12.28 -12.56
N PRO A 91 -11.19 -11.82 -11.52
CA PRO A 91 -11.02 -10.39 -11.28
C PRO A 91 -9.85 -9.84 -12.10
N HIS A 92 -10.13 -9.24 -13.25
CA HIS A 92 -9.18 -8.32 -13.87
C HIS A 92 -9.33 -6.94 -13.21
N LYS A 93 -8.53 -6.71 -12.17
CA LYS A 93 -8.37 -5.44 -11.44
C LYS A 93 -8.06 -4.30 -12.42
N ARG A 94 -9.06 -3.48 -12.74
CA ARG A 94 -8.83 -2.10 -13.17
C ARG A 94 -8.24 -1.36 -11.96
N LYS A 95 -7.03 -0.82 -12.10
CA LYS A 95 -6.34 -0.05 -11.05
C LYS A 95 -7.04 1.30 -10.92
N GLU A 96 -8.19 1.31 -10.26
CA GLU A 96 -8.85 2.54 -9.86
C GLU A 96 -7.89 3.28 -8.94
N GLU A 97 -7.42 4.46 -9.37
CA GLU A 97 -6.54 5.30 -8.56
C GLU A 97 -7.32 5.72 -7.31
N SER A 98 -7.09 4.96 -6.25
CA SER A 98 -7.80 5.10 -5.00
C SER A 98 -7.54 6.50 -4.43
N LYS A 99 -8.61 7.30 -4.32
CA LYS A 99 -8.58 8.70 -3.90
C LYS A 99 -7.91 8.86 -2.52
N PRO A 100 -7.19 9.96 -2.29
CA PRO A 100 -6.54 10.21 -1.01
C PRO A 100 -7.56 10.52 0.09
N GLN A 101 -7.26 10.08 1.31
CA GLN A 101 -8.13 10.04 2.48
C GLN A 101 -7.58 10.90 3.61
N THR A 102 -8.46 11.66 4.24
CA THR A 102 -8.11 12.65 5.27
C THR A 102 -8.65 12.27 6.63
N LEU A 103 -7.77 12.15 7.63
CA LEU A 103 -8.12 11.98 9.05
C LEU A 103 -7.36 13.04 9.86
N LEU A 104 -8.09 13.97 10.48
CA LEU A 104 -7.51 15.17 11.11
C LEU A 104 -7.29 15.06 12.61
N LYS A 105 -7.99 14.14 13.29
CA LYS A 105 -7.93 13.93 14.75
C LYS A 105 -7.67 12.46 15.07
N PRO A 106 -6.47 11.93 14.74
CA PRO A 106 -6.15 10.52 15.01
C PRO A 106 -6.35 10.12 16.47
N GLU A 107 -6.11 11.04 17.41
CA GLU A 107 -6.29 10.84 18.85
C GLU A 107 -7.71 10.41 19.27
N ASN A 108 -8.73 10.80 18.51
CA ASN A 108 -10.12 10.46 18.82
C ASN A 108 -10.45 9.00 18.48
N PHE A 109 -9.69 8.37 17.59
CA PHE A 109 -9.98 7.05 17.07
C PHE A 109 -9.19 5.93 17.76
N ILE A 110 -8.34 6.27 18.72
CA ILE A 110 -7.54 5.32 19.49
C ILE A 110 -8.41 4.68 20.58
N THR A 111 -8.27 3.37 20.76
CA THR A 111 -8.99 2.60 21.79
C THR A 111 -8.33 2.66 23.15
N VAL A 112 -9.04 2.23 24.19
CA VAL A 112 -8.51 2.17 25.57
C VAL A 112 -7.28 1.28 25.65
N THR A 113 -7.32 0.12 25.01
CA THR A 113 -6.19 -0.82 25.00
C THR A 113 -4.98 -0.22 24.30
N GLU A 114 -5.19 0.41 23.14
CA GLU A 114 -4.10 1.07 22.41
C GLU A 114 -3.49 2.24 23.16
N TRP A 115 -4.28 3.03 23.88
CA TRP A 115 -3.75 4.08 24.74
C TRP A 115 -2.77 3.55 25.77
N SER A 116 -3.11 2.45 26.44
CA SER A 116 -2.21 1.79 27.40
C SER A 116 -0.91 1.33 26.74
N MET A 117 -1.01 0.81 25.51
CA MET A 117 0.16 0.40 24.73
C MET A 117 1.00 1.61 24.32
N LEU A 118 0.39 2.68 23.79
CA LEU A 118 1.08 3.88 23.28
C LEU A 118 1.90 4.58 24.36
N GLU A 119 1.36 4.70 25.57
CA GLU A 119 2.05 5.36 26.69
C GLU A 119 3.36 4.64 27.06
N LYS A 120 3.33 3.30 27.06
CA LYS A 120 4.44 2.43 27.50
C LYS A 120 5.42 2.09 26.37
N SER A 121 4.95 2.08 25.13
CA SER A 121 5.72 1.60 23.98
C SER A 121 6.84 2.54 23.55
N PRO A 122 7.93 2.02 22.96
CA PRO A 122 8.93 2.84 22.26
C PRO A 122 8.37 3.41 20.94
N ALA A 123 9.08 4.36 20.33
CA ALA A 123 8.61 5.12 19.17
C ALA A 123 8.16 4.25 17.97
N PRO A 124 8.89 3.22 17.52
CA PRO A 124 8.45 2.41 16.37
C PRO A 124 7.16 1.63 16.66
N ALA A 125 7.03 1.08 17.86
CA ALA A 125 5.84 0.36 18.26
C ALA A 125 4.62 1.30 18.32
N ARG A 126 4.80 2.57 18.73
CA ARG A 126 3.73 3.58 18.68
C ARG A 126 3.30 3.89 17.26
N LEU A 127 4.26 4.05 16.35
CA LEU A 127 3.97 4.24 14.93
C LEU A 127 3.18 3.04 14.40
N GLU A 128 3.63 1.82 14.66
CA GLU A 128 2.96 0.60 14.21
C GLU A 128 1.51 0.50 14.74
N ILE A 129 1.28 0.79 16.02
CA ILE A 129 -0.07 0.84 16.62
C ILE A 129 -0.95 1.84 15.87
N LEU A 130 -0.45 3.05 15.61
CA LEU A 130 -1.20 4.08 14.89
C LEU A 130 -1.54 3.65 13.45
N LEU A 131 -0.58 3.08 12.72
CA LEU A 131 -0.79 2.63 11.34
C LEU A 131 -1.77 1.44 11.28
N LYS A 132 -1.70 0.51 12.23
CA LYS A 132 -2.68 -0.58 12.35
C LYS A 132 -4.08 -0.05 12.59
N ARG A 133 -4.23 0.96 13.46
CA ARG A 133 -5.50 1.65 13.66
C ARG A 133 -6.02 2.30 12.37
N TYR A 134 -5.15 2.94 11.58
CA TYR A 134 -5.54 3.50 10.28
C TYR A 134 -6.06 2.44 9.32
N LEU A 135 -5.46 1.25 9.28
CA LEU A 135 -5.95 0.14 8.44
C LEU A 135 -7.30 -0.42 8.91
N GLN A 136 -7.49 -0.55 10.23
CA GLN A 136 -8.77 -0.96 10.81
C GLN A 136 -9.90 0.02 10.46
N LEU A 137 -9.58 1.32 10.41
CA LEU A 137 -10.47 2.37 9.93
C LEU A 137 -10.68 2.38 8.41
N GLY A 138 -9.96 1.54 7.63
CA GLY A 138 -10.10 1.48 6.17
C GLY A 138 -9.35 2.56 5.42
N LEU A 139 -8.33 3.19 6.02
CA LEU A 139 -7.44 4.06 5.29
C LEU A 139 -6.50 3.22 4.39
N ARG A 140 -6.25 3.72 3.19
CA ARG A 140 -5.33 3.16 2.19
C ARG A 140 -4.41 4.22 1.62
N ASN A 141 -4.94 5.38 1.25
CA ASN A 141 -4.11 6.45 0.69
C ASN A 141 -4.20 7.66 1.57
N LEU A 142 -3.14 7.97 2.29
CA LEU A 142 -3.14 9.08 3.23
C LEU A 142 -2.87 10.38 2.48
N THR A 143 -3.65 11.43 2.77
CA THR A 143 -3.24 12.79 2.39
C THR A 143 -1.98 13.21 3.17
N GLU A 144 -1.27 14.22 2.66
CA GLU A 144 -0.17 14.85 3.41
C GLU A 144 -0.65 15.32 4.80
N GLN A 145 -1.89 15.78 4.93
CA GLN A 145 -2.45 16.22 6.21
C GLN A 145 -2.62 15.07 7.20
N THR A 146 -3.11 13.91 6.75
CA THR A 146 -3.25 12.72 7.63
C THR A 146 -1.88 12.27 8.17
N VAL A 147 -0.85 12.25 7.32
CA VAL A 147 0.52 11.93 7.74
C VAL A 147 1.02 12.96 8.74
N LYS A 148 0.84 14.25 8.43
CA LYS A 148 1.26 15.36 9.29
C LYS A 148 0.59 15.30 10.69
N LYS A 149 -0.71 15.03 10.73
CA LYS A 149 -1.48 14.89 11.97
C LYS A 149 -1.08 13.65 12.77
N GLY A 150 -0.88 12.53 12.10
CA GLY A 150 -0.38 11.29 12.72
C GLY A 150 1.01 11.48 13.34
N LEU A 151 1.94 12.15 12.65
CA LEU A 151 3.25 12.43 13.20
C LEU A 151 3.20 13.44 14.36
N ALA A 152 2.38 14.49 14.25
CA ALA A 152 2.18 15.44 15.34
C ALA A 152 1.65 14.77 16.62
N PHE A 153 0.72 13.83 16.45
CA PHE A 153 0.22 12.97 17.52
C PHE A 153 1.34 12.18 18.19
N LEU A 154 2.17 11.47 17.40
CA LEU A 154 3.29 10.69 17.92
C LEU A 154 4.35 11.55 18.65
N LEU A 155 4.68 12.71 18.09
CA LEU A 155 5.61 13.67 18.72
C LEU A 155 5.05 14.19 20.05
N ALA A 156 3.76 14.48 20.13
CA ALA A 156 3.12 14.90 21.36
C ALA A 156 3.17 13.81 22.46
N LEU A 157 3.00 12.54 22.09
CA LEU A 157 3.18 11.40 23.02
C LEU A 157 4.63 11.22 23.47
N ALA A 158 5.60 11.68 22.68
CA ALA A 158 7.01 11.64 23.03
C ALA A 158 7.45 12.88 23.82
N ALA A 159 6.71 14.00 23.74
CA ALA A 159 7.09 15.31 24.26
C ALA A 159 7.58 15.27 25.71
N GLY A 160 6.86 14.60 26.61
CA GLY A 160 7.23 14.49 28.02
C GLY A 160 8.53 13.74 28.30
N LYS A 161 9.05 12.98 27.33
CA LYS A 161 10.31 12.22 27.42
C LYS A 161 11.48 12.94 26.76
N LEU A 162 11.22 14.04 26.05
CA LEU A 162 12.23 14.82 25.35
C LEU A 162 12.77 15.92 26.27
N SER A 163 14.10 16.13 26.30
CA SER A 163 14.66 17.35 26.89
C SER A 163 14.46 18.56 25.99
N GLN A 164 14.53 18.35 24.68
CA GLN A 164 14.52 19.39 23.66
C GLN A 164 13.70 18.94 22.45
N MET A 165 13.28 19.91 21.64
CA MET A 165 12.63 19.60 20.38
C MET A 165 13.64 18.94 19.42
N PRO A 166 13.25 17.88 18.70
CA PRO A 166 14.08 17.35 17.62
C PRO A 166 14.34 18.43 16.56
N THR A 167 15.44 18.31 15.84
CA THR A 167 15.74 19.19 14.71
C THR A 167 14.70 19.02 13.60
N TYR A 168 14.59 19.98 12.69
CA TYR A 168 13.64 19.85 11.58
C TYR A 168 14.04 18.73 10.62
N GLU A 169 15.34 18.46 10.50
CA GLU A 169 15.89 17.34 9.76
C GLU A 169 15.45 16.00 10.35
N GLU A 170 15.59 15.82 11.67
CA GLU A 170 15.12 14.61 12.38
C GLU A 170 13.60 14.41 12.22
N ILE A 171 12.81 15.50 12.35
CA ILE A 171 11.35 15.42 12.13
C ILE A 171 11.03 15.05 10.68
N TYR A 172 11.80 15.56 9.71
CA TYR A 172 11.60 15.22 8.29
C TYR A 172 11.93 13.76 8.00
N GLU A 173 12.99 13.22 8.60
CA GLU A 173 13.34 11.80 8.51
C GLU A 173 12.21 10.91 9.07
N GLU A 174 11.61 11.31 10.19
CA GLU A 174 10.43 10.65 10.74
C GLU A 174 9.21 10.70 9.81
N VAL A 175 9.01 11.80 9.05
CA VAL A 175 7.98 11.82 7.99
C VAL A 175 8.25 10.75 6.93
N GLN A 176 9.52 10.54 6.55
CA GLN A 176 9.87 9.51 5.57
C GLN A 176 9.67 8.10 6.14
N VAL A 177 10.06 7.87 7.40
CA VAL A 177 9.79 6.60 8.08
C VAL A 177 8.30 6.33 8.17
N PHE A 178 7.49 7.32 8.57
CA PHE A 178 6.04 7.19 8.61
C PHE A 178 5.49 6.72 7.26
N LYS A 179 5.88 7.39 6.16
CA LYS A 179 5.41 7.07 4.81
C LYS A 179 5.85 5.66 4.38
N ARG A 180 7.12 5.29 4.59
CA ARG A 180 7.62 3.95 4.24
C ARG A 180 6.93 2.85 5.06
N SER A 181 6.79 3.05 6.36
CA SER A 181 6.08 2.13 7.26
C SER A 181 4.62 1.99 6.83
N TRP A 182 3.96 3.08 6.43
CA TRP A 182 2.60 3.00 5.92
C TRP A 182 2.50 2.14 4.66
N GLU A 183 3.38 2.34 3.68
CA GLU A 183 3.37 1.54 2.45
C GLU A 183 3.62 0.05 2.72
N SER A 184 4.50 -0.27 3.68
CA SER A 184 4.74 -1.65 4.13
C SER A 184 3.48 -2.26 4.75
N VAL A 185 2.95 -1.67 5.83
CA VAL A 185 1.80 -2.25 6.54
C VAL A 185 0.55 -2.28 5.66
N LYS A 186 0.37 -1.30 4.76
CA LYS A 186 -0.73 -1.28 3.79
C LYS A 186 -0.66 -2.42 2.79
N THR A 187 0.53 -2.77 2.34
CA THR A 187 0.74 -3.84 1.34
C THR A 187 0.43 -5.21 1.91
N ASP A 188 0.77 -5.43 3.18
CA ASP A 188 0.51 -6.70 3.89
C ASP A 188 -0.97 -6.87 4.30
N ALA A 189 -1.77 -5.81 4.22
CA ALA A 189 -3.15 -5.81 4.68
C ALA A 189 -4.14 -6.12 3.55
N GLU A 190 -4.98 -7.14 3.75
CA GLU A 190 -6.08 -7.51 2.85
C GLU A 190 -6.92 -6.31 2.44
N PRO A 191 -7.15 -6.04 1.14
CA PRO A 191 -7.90 -4.88 0.66
C PRO A 191 -9.26 -4.76 1.36
N THR A 192 -9.61 -3.55 1.78
CA THR A 192 -10.93 -3.27 2.34
C THR A 192 -11.71 -2.40 1.38
N GLU A 193 -12.93 -2.84 1.04
CA GLU A 193 -13.85 -2.08 0.19
C GLU A 193 -14.46 -0.86 0.91
N VAL A 194 -14.38 -0.81 2.24
CA VAL A 194 -15.03 0.21 3.06
C VAL A 194 -14.00 1.19 3.62
N GLY A 195 -13.94 2.39 3.03
CA GLY A 195 -13.13 3.51 3.52
C GLY A 195 -13.77 4.86 3.15
N LEU A 196 -13.48 5.90 3.94
CA LEU A 196 -13.98 7.26 3.70
C LEU A 196 -12.91 8.15 3.05
N LEU A 197 -13.32 9.11 2.24
CA LEU A 197 -12.42 10.16 1.72
C LEU A 197 -12.05 11.18 2.80
N THR A 198 -12.99 11.50 3.69
CA THR A 198 -12.77 12.40 4.82
C THR A 198 -13.44 11.77 6.03
N TYR A 199 -12.63 11.53 7.06
CA TYR A 199 -13.09 10.97 8.32
C TYR A 199 -13.65 12.08 9.19
N PRO A 200 -14.73 11.81 9.94
CA PRO A 200 -15.28 12.76 10.89
C PRO A 200 -14.29 13.03 12.04
N ASP A 201 -14.55 14.07 12.81
CA ASP A 201 -13.79 14.33 14.03
C ASP A 201 -14.18 13.39 15.18
N ASP A 202 -15.43 12.93 15.21
CA ASP A 202 -15.97 12.03 16.23
C ASP A 202 -16.16 10.61 15.64
N PRO A 203 -15.57 9.56 16.24
CA PRO A 203 -15.80 8.17 15.84
C PRO A 203 -17.26 7.75 15.79
N SER A 204 -18.13 8.33 16.63
CA SER A 204 -19.57 8.00 16.64
C SER A 204 -20.26 8.35 15.32
N SER A 205 -19.68 9.26 14.54
CA SER A 205 -20.18 9.69 13.23
C SER A 205 -19.68 8.81 12.07
N LEU A 206 -18.93 7.74 12.35
CA LEU A 206 -18.56 6.77 11.32
C LEU A 206 -19.79 5.99 10.85
N PRO A 207 -19.84 5.57 9.57
CA PRO A 207 -20.83 4.60 9.12
C PRO A 207 -20.76 3.34 9.99
N LYS A 208 -21.92 2.80 10.38
CA LYS A 208 -22.03 1.66 11.31
C LYS A 208 -21.13 0.48 10.92
N ALA A 209 -21.12 0.09 9.64
CA ALA A 209 -20.28 -1.01 9.14
C ALA A 209 -18.77 -0.75 9.33
N LEU A 210 -18.35 0.51 9.26
CA LEU A 210 -16.97 0.91 9.49
C LEU A 210 -16.63 0.94 10.98
N PHE A 211 -17.56 1.46 11.79
CA PHE A 211 -17.43 1.49 13.26
C PHE A 211 -17.31 0.08 13.84
N ASP A 212 -18.26 -0.81 13.52
CA ASP A 212 -18.31 -2.19 14.01
C ASP A 212 -17.08 -3.01 13.59
N ARG A 213 -16.47 -2.68 12.46
CA ARG A 213 -15.23 -3.31 11.99
C ARG A 213 -14.01 -2.79 12.72
N ALA A 214 -13.95 -1.49 12.98
CA ALA A 214 -12.81 -0.85 13.61
C ALA A 214 -12.79 -1.08 15.13
N TYR A 215 -13.95 -1.27 15.76
CA TYR A 215 -14.09 -1.29 17.21
C TYR A 215 -14.85 -2.52 17.71
N LYS A 216 -14.39 -3.06 18.83
CA LYS A 216 -15.12 -4.08 19.59
C LYS A 216 -15.95 -3.41 20.66
N ALA A 217 -17.04 -4.04 21.08
CA ALA A 217 -17.90 -3.50 22.15
C ALA A 217 -17.13 -3.30 23.46
N GLU A 218 -16.14 -4.14 23.73
CA GLU A 218 -15.32 -4.13 24.95
C GLU A 218 -14.15 -3.13 24.89
N ASP A 219 -13.81 -2.62 23.69
CA ASP A 219 -12.68 -1.73 23.46
C ASP A 219 -13.08 -0.58 22.51
N PRO A 220 -13.99 0.31 22.95
CA PRO A 220 -14.48 1.43 22.15
C PRO A 220 -13.39 2.49 21.95
N PRO A 221 -13.56 3.40 20.96
CA PRO A 221 -12.67 4.55 20.82
C PRO A 221 -12.77 5.46 22.05
N MET A 222 -11.63 6.02 22.46
CA MET A 222 -11.52 6.94 23.58
C MET A 222 -10.61 8.10 23.18
N GLY A 223 -11.18 9.27 22.90
CA GLY A 223 -10.38 10.46 22.63
C GLY A 223 -9.65 10.95 23.88
N LYS A 224 -8.36 11.31 23.73
CA LYS A 224 -7.59 12.06 24.73
C LYS A 224 -6.99 13.30 24.09
N ASP A 225 -6.99 14.42 24.81
CA ASP A 225 -6.26 15.61 24.38
C ASP A 225 -4.76 15.43 24.63
N VAL A 226 -3.99 15.30 23.54
CA VAL A 226 -2.53 15.19 23.57
C VAL A 226 -1.84 16.51 23.22
N ARG A 227 -2.57 17.61 22.99
CA ARG A 227 -2.02 18.90 22.54
C ARG A 227 -1.17 18.79 21.26
N ALA A 228 -1.49 17.87 20.35
CA ALA A 228 -0.72 17.64 19.11
C ALA A 228 -0.66 18.88 18.19
N ALA A 229 -1.62 19.80 18.31
CA ALA A 229 -1.69 21.00 17.48
C ALA A 229 -0.42 21.86 17.53
N ILE A 230 0.27 21.91 18.68
CA ILE A 230 1.50 22.72 18.86
C ILE A 230 2.64 22.24 17.95
N TRP A 231 2.64 20.95 17.57
CA TRP A 231 3.69 20.35 16.75
C TRP A 231 3.49 20.58 15.25
N LEU A 232 2.28 20.96 14.81
CA LEU A 232 1.94 21.05 13.38
C LEU A 232 2.73 22.11 12.63
N ALA A 233 3.11 23.20 13.29
CA ALA A 233 3.94 24.24 12.69
C ALA A 233 5.39 23.80 12.48
N HIS A 234 5.80 22.70 13.11
CA HIS A 234 7.17 22.23 13.15
C HIS A 234 7.45 20.99 12.28
N ILE A 235 6.45 20.50 11.54
CA ILE A 235 6.59 19.31 10.69
C ILE A 235 6.82 19.73 9.23
N PRO A 236 8.07 19.67 8.72
CA PRO A 236 8.33 19.80 7.29
C PRO A 236 7.82 18.56 6.54
N MET A 237 6.92 18.75 5.57
CA MET A 237 6.39 17.63 4.77
C MET A 237 7.20 17.33 3.50
N ARG A 238 8.03 18.28 3.07
CA ARG A 238 8.77 18.27 1.80
C ARG A 238 10.22 18.70 2.03
N SER A 239 11.15 18.16 1.25
CA SER A 239 12.58 18.47 1.31
C SER A 239 12.89 19.95 1.04
N THR A 240 12.01 20.66 0.34
CA THR A 240 12.13 22.09 0.03
C THR A 240 11.55 23.01 1.11
N SER A 241 11.17 22.49 2.28
CA SER A 241 10.59 23.28 3.36
C SER A 241 11.57 24.33 3.89
N LYS A 242 11.10 25.58 4.06
CA LYS A 242 11.87 26.65 4.71
C LYS A 242 12.30 26.30 6.14
N LEU A 243 11.59 25.39 6.82
CA LEU A 243 11.96 24.92 8.16
C LEU A 243 13.33 24.21 8.14
N LEU A 244 13.61 23.43 7.10
CA LEU A 244 14.88 22.71 6.91
C LEU A 244 16.06 23.64 6.59
N GLN A 245 15.79 24.89 6.21
CA GLN A 245 16.85 25.88 5.97
C GLN A 245 17.24 26.61 7.25
N LYS A 246 16.35 26.66 8.25
CA LYS A 246 16.50 27.51 9.44
C LYS A 246 17.40 26.91 10.53
N ASN A 247 17.71 25.61 10.51
CA ASN A 247 18.11 24.95 11.76
C ASN A 247 19.18 23.84 11.64
N LYS A 248 20.17 24.03 10.77
CA LYS A 248 21.19 23.01 10.52
C LYS A 248 22.08 22.64 11.72
N LYS A 249 22.04 23.36 12.85
CA LYS A 249 23.03 23.18 13.94
C LYS A 249 22.56 23.34 15.39
N GLN A 250 21.31 23.74 15.68
CA GLN A 250 20.86 23.91 17.07
C GLN A 250 19.44 23.37 17.29
N ARG A 251 19.27 22.62 18.38
CA ARG A 251 17.96 22.16 18.84
C ARG A 251 17.21 23.28 19.52
N LEU A 252 15.91 23.36 19.25
CA LEU A 252 15.03 24.37 19.82
C LEU A 252 14.49 23.89 21.19
N PRO A 253 14.13 24.83 22.08
CA PRO A 253 13.32 24.48 23.25
C PRO A 253 12.01 23.82 22.82
N ARG A 254 11.47 22.96 23.67
CA ARG A 254 10.21 22.26 23.37
C ARG A 254 9.08 23.26 23.14
N PRO A 255 8.21 23.03 22.13
CA PRO A 255 7.10 23.93 21.81
C PRO A 255 5.99 23.91 22.88
N ASP A 256 5.99 22.93 23.78
CA ASP A 256 5.04 22.86 24.91
C ASP A 256 5.41 23.74 26.11
N GLY A 257 6.56 24.42 26.05
CA GLY A 257 7.03 25.33 27.10
C GLY A 257 7.50 24.63 28.39
N GLN A 258 7.58 23.30 28.42
CA GLN A 258 8.02 22.58 29.61
C GLN A 258 9.56 22.49 29.69
N ALA A 259 10.11 22.71 30.89
CA ALA A 259 11.56 22.67 31.15
C ALA A 259 12.18 21.32 30.76
N ALA A 260 13.39 21.33 30.22
CA ALA A 260 14.09 20.12 29.76
C ALA A 260 14.15 19.05 30.87
N VAL A 261 13.74 17.82 30.55
CA VAL A 261 14.03 16.64 31.39
C VAL A 261 15.55 16.48 31.47
N SER A 262 16.08 16.04 32.62
CA SER A 262 17.53 15.96 32.86
C SER A 262 18.28 15.29 31.70
N GLU A 263 19.45 15.83 31.37
CA GLU A 263 20.23 15.54 30.16
C GLU A 263 20.54 14.04 29.97
N GLN A 264 20.64 13.28 31.07
CA GLN A 264 20.85 11.83 31.06
C GLN A 264 19.68 11.04 30.43
N HIS A 265 18.42 11.43 30.70
CA HIS A 265 17.25 10.72 30.16
C HIS A 265 17.00 11.03 28.68
N ALA A 266 17.42 12.20 28.22
CA ALA A 266 17.27 12.61 26.83
C ALA A 266 18.27 11.95 25.88
N ASN A 267 19.50 11.74 26.34
CA ASN A 267 20.52 11.02 25.57
C ASN A 267 20.15 9.54 25.37
N GLU A 268 19.50 8.92 26.36
CA GLU A 268 19.00 7.55 26.23
C GLU A 268 17.83 7.44 25.23
N PHE A 269 16.92 8.43 25.23
CA PHE A 269 15.84 8.49 24.24
C PHE A 269 16.37 8.69 22.82
N GLN A 270 17.35 9.56 22.65
CA GLN A 270 17.98 9.83 21.35
C GLN A 270 18.74 8.61 20.82
N SER A 271 19.54 7.96 21.68
CA SER A 271 20.22 6.70 21.35
C SER A 271 19.23 5.57 21.03
N ARG A 272 18.05 5.55 21.68
CA ARG A 272 16.97 4.60 21.38
C ARG A 272 16.23 4.91 20.07
N MET A 273 16.03 6.18 19.71
CA MET A 273 15.51 6.54 18.40
C MET A 273 16.49 6.10 17.32
N GLU A 274 17.77 6.45 17.44
CA GLU A 274 18.83 6.04 16.51
C GLU A 274 18.96 4.52 16.37
N GLN A 275 18.87 3.76 17.48
CA GLN A 275 18.82 2.29 17.43
C GLN A 275 17.58 1.75 16.72
N CYS A 276 16.44 2.44 16.86
CA CYS A 276 15.20 2.06 16.19
C CYS A 276 15.27 2.32 14.68
N PHE A 277 15.87 3.43 14.24
CA PHE A 277 16.17 3.68 12.83
C PHE A 277 17.10 2.61 12.26
N GLY A 278 18.20 2.31 12.95
CA GLY A 278 19.12 1.25 12.52
C GLY A 278 18.51 -0.15 12.53
N ARG A 279 17.40 -0.40 13.24
CA ARG A 279 16.68 -1.70 13.22
C ARG A 279 15.64 -1.78 12.11
N LEU A 280 14.91 -0.70 11.85
CA LEU A 280 13.93 -0.60 10.76
C LEU A 280 14.60 -0.64 9.39
N GLU A 281 15.76 0.01 9.24
CA GLU A 281 16.59 -0.05 8.04
C GLU A 281 17.07 -1.49 7.77
N ARG A 282 17.53 -2.20 8.82
CA ARG A 282 17.89 -3.63 8.72
C ARG A 282 16.70 -4.54 8.42
N MET A 283 15.50 -4.23 8.93
CA MET A 283 14.29 -5.01 8.61
C MET A 283 13.83 -4.79 7.16
N LEU A 284 13.95 -3.56 6.65
CA LEU A 284 13.67 -3.25 5.25
C LEU A 284 14.69 -3.93 4.31
N ASP A 285 15.97 -3.95 4.68
CA ASP A 285 17.02 -4.65 3.93
C ASP A 285 16.87 -6.19 3.97
N GLN A 286 16.35 -6.74 5.07
CA GLN A 286 16.15 -8.19 5.23
C GLN A 286 14.81 -8.70 4.66
N GLY A 287 13.87 -7.83 4.28
CA GLY A 287 12.45 -8.19 4.24
C GLY A 287 11.65 -7.99 2.95
N CYS A 288 12.22 -7.50 1.83
CA CYS A 288 11.46 -7.34 0.58
C CYS A 288 12.19 -7.75 -0.72
N GLY A 289 13.42 -8.28 -0.64
CA GLY A 289 14.26 -8.46 -1.84
C GLY A 289 14.63 -9.88 -2.26
N GLN A 290 14.47 -10.92 -1.42
CA GLN A 290 15.14 -12.20 -1.70
C GLN A 290 14.26 -13.47 -1.66
N ASN A 291 13.04 -13.42 -1.10
CA ASN A 291 12.20 -14.63 -1.01
C ASN A 291 11.19 -14.81 -2.17
N ALA A 292 11.11 -13.88 -3.11
CA ALA A 292 10.20 -13.99 -4.27
C ALA A 292 10.84 -14.67 -5.51
N ILE A 293 12.14 -14.94 -5.52
CA ILE A 293 12.85 -15.48 -6.70
C ILE A 293 13.20 -16.98 -6.57
N GLN A 294 13.14 -17.59 -5.38
CA GLN A 294 13.50 -19.00 -5.21
C GLN A 294 12.34 -19.98 -5.01
N ASP A 295 11.13 -19.53 -4.66
CA ASP A 295 10.02 -20.45 -4.36
C ASP A 295 9.01 -20.64 -5.51
N GLY A 296 9.18 -19.92 -6.62
CA GLY A 296 8.37 -20.08 -7.84
C GLY A 296 8.78 -21.27 -8.72
N GLY A 297 9.95 -21.89 -8.49
CA GLY A 297 10.48 -22.95 -9.36
C GLY A 297 10.43 -24.37 -8.79
N ARG A 298 10.00 -24.56 -7.53
CA ARG A 298 10.11 -25.87 -6.85
C ARG A 298 8.79 -26.61 -6.63
N ARG A 299 7.64 -25.94 -6.79
CA ARG A 299 6.32 -26.57 -6.62
C ARG A 299 5.77 -27.26 -7.87
N GLU A 300 6.30 -26.98 -9.07
CA GLU A 300 5.89 -27.70 -10.30
C GLU A 300 6.67 -28.99 -10.57
N LEU A 301 7.76 -29.25 -9.84
CA LEU A 301 8.60 -30.45 -10.03
C LEU A 301 8.32 -31.60 -9.03
N GLN A 302 7.37 -31.43 -8.10
CA GLN A 302 6.96 -32.49 -7.17
C GLN A 302 5.60 -33.13 -7.50
N LEU A 303 4.83 -32.59 -8.45
CA LEU A 303 3.58 -33.20 -8.91
C LEU A 303 3.77 -34.15 -10.12
N ALA A 304 4.96 -34.20 -10.72
CA ALA A 304 5.28 -35.09 -11.84
C ALA A 304 6.05 -36.38 -11.45
N ALA A 305 6.43 -36.55 -10.17
CA ALA A 305 7.27 -37.69 -9.72
C ALA A 305 6.53 -38.70 -8.81
N GLY A 306 5.19 -38.61 -8.70
CA GLY A 306 4.37 -39.49 -7.86
C GLY A 306 3.51 -40.52 -8.60
N ALA A 307 3.66 -40.64 -9.92
CA ALA A 307 2.81 -41.48 -10.77
C ALA A 307 3.59 -42.60 -11.46
N SER A 308 4.34 -43.39 -10.69
CA SER A 308 4.72 -44.76 -11.09
C SER A 308 5.48 -45.41 -9.95
N ILE A 309 4.85 -46.32 -9.21
CA ILE A 309 5.44 -47.55 -8.65
C ILE A 309 4.32 -48.37 -7.99
N LEU A 310 3.97 -49.47 -8.69
CA LEU A 310 3.48 -50.77 -8.22
C LEU A 310 2.31 -50.79 -7.21
N GLN A 311 1.10 -51.27 -7.53
CA GLN A 311 0.76 -52.53 -8.20
C GLN A 311 1.65 -53.71 -7.79
N ARG A 312 1.38 -54.29 -6.62
CA ARG A 312 1.50 -55.73 -6.29
C ARG A 312 1.11 -55.97 -4.84
N ARG A 313 -0.13 -56.42 -4.61
CA ARG A 313 -0.42 -57.68 -3.90
C ARG A 313 -1.92 -57.93 -3.78
N THR A 314 -2.31 -59.02 -4.41
CA THR A 314 -3.57 -59.71 -4.37
C THR A 314 -3.74 -60.53 -3.08
N ALA A 315 -4.99 -60.53 -2.60
CA ALA A 315 -5.78 -61.66 -2.08
C ALA A 315 -5.47 -62.33 -0.72
N CYS A 316 -6.57 -62.85 -0.15
CA CYS A 316 -6.76 -63.73 1.02
C CYS A 316 -6.75 -62.99 2.38
N LEU A 317 -7.78 -63.03 3.24
CA LEU A 317 -8.78 -64.04 3.53
C LEU A 317 -10.08 -63.42 4.10
N SER A 318 -11.16 -64.16 3.90
CA SER A 318 -12.55 -63.91 4.24
C SER A 318 -12.98 -64.48 5.60
N LEU A 319 -14.18 -64.04 6.03
CA LEU A 319 -15.15 -64.69 6.95
C LEU A 319 -14.86 -64.54 8.47
N THR A 320 -15.70 -63.87 9.24
CA THR A 320 -16.97 -64.40 9.79
C THR A 320 -17.65 -63.29 10.61
N GLY A 321 -18.99 -63.19 10.52
CA GLY A 321 -19.82 -62.45 11.50
C GLY A 321 -20.05 -63.30 12.77
N PRO A 322 -21.12 -63.10 13.58
CA PRO A 322 -22.25 -62.18 13.37
C PRO A 322 -22.77 -61.44 14.64
N ALA A 323 -23.71 -60.53 14.38
CA ALA A 323 -24.98 -60.27 15.09
C ALA A 323 -25.06 -59.78 16.55
N GLU A 324 -26.20 -59.12 16.78
CA GLU A 324 -26.90 -58.79 18.04
C GLU A 324 -26.53 -57.45 18.68
N ASN A 325 -27.43 -56.63 19.22
CA ASN A 325 -28.89 -56.46 19.21
C ASN A 325 -29.15 -55.15 20.00
N PHE A 326 -30.29 -54.50 19.75
CA PHE A 326 -31.12 -53.72 20.71
C PHE A 326 -30.47 -52.98 21.90
N ASN A 327 -30.69 -51.66 22.01
CA ASN A 327 -31.74 -51.17 22.92
C ASN A 327 -32.10 -49.68 22.73
N GLN A 328 -33.42 -49.44 22.71
CA GLN A 328 -34.09 -48.18 23.02
C GLN A 328 -34.15 -47.98 24.55
N MET A 329 -34.19 -46.73 24.99
CA MET A 329 -34.87 -46.20 26.20
C MET A 329 -34.57 -44.69 26.22
N GLU A 330 -35.48 -43.79 25.84
CA GLU A 330 -36.67 -43.28 26.55
C GLU A 330 -36.43 -42.76 27.98
N TYR A 331 -36.76 -41.46 28.13
CA TYR A 331 -37.37 -40.75 29.26
C TYR A 331 -36.70 -40.73 30.65
N LEU A 332 -36.42 -39.53 31.17
CA LEU A 332 -37.29 -38.84 32.14
C LEU A 332 -36.74 -37.47 32.57
N GLN A 333 -37.66 -36.48 32.52
CA GLN A 333 -37.87 -35.30 33.38
C GLN A 333 -36.75 -34.30 33.67
#